data_AF-A0A0H2RTF9-F1
#
_entry.id   AF-A0A0H2RTF9-F1
#
_cell.length_a   1.000
_cell.length_b   1.000
_cell.length_c   1.000
_cell.angle_alpha   90.00
_cell.angle_beta   90.00
_cell.angle_gamma   90.00
#
_symmetry.space_group_name_H-M   'P 1'
#
loop_
_entity.id
_entity.type
_entity.pdbx_description
1 polymer ?
#
loop_
_entity_poly.entity_id
_entity_poly.type
_entity_poly.pdbx_seq_one_letter_code
_entity_poly.pdbx_strand_id
1 'polypeptide(L)'
;MSRENPIRLFGVATLDFERFLKVLYPPQIGMDGVSTSEEWASVLNIADRFAFTSVRELAIRKLLAVASPVEKVVLGHRFAERRLLIPGYMALVSRYSALSLDEAVCLGMADVVLISQAREAIRDGDYTYSGDVPVESLFAGRLPPPSAPE
;
A
#
# COMPACT_ATOMS: atom_id res chain seq x y z
N MET A 1 34.08 15.59 -8.68
CA MET A 1 32.83 16.11 -8.09
C MET A 1 33.19 17.18 -7.08
N SER A 2 33.04 18.46 -7.44
CA SER A 2 33.41 19.58 -6.58
C SER A 2 32.40 19.74 -5.45
N ARG A 3 32.89 19.95 -4.22
CA ARG A 3 32.10 20.16 -2.99
C ARG A 3 31.26 21.46 -2.99
N GLU A 4 31.30 22.21 -4.08
CA GLU A 4 30.84 23.60 -4.15
C GLU A 4 29.38 23.75 -4.62
N ASN A 5 28.71 22.66 -5.03
CA ASN A 5 27.30 22.70 -5.41
C ASN A 5 26.54 21.43 -4.98
N PRO A 6 26.13 21.32 -3.69
CA PRO A 6 25.40 20.15 -3.21
C PRO A 6 23.98 20.11 -3.78
N ILE A 7 23.53 18.92 -4.20
CA ILE A 7 22.13 18.68 -4.54
C ILE A 7 21.32 18.64 -3.25
N ARG A 8 20.42 19.60 -3.07
CA ARG A 8 19.52 19.66 -1.90
C ARG A 8 18.22 18.91 -2.20
N LEU A 9 17.94 17.86 -1.43
CA LEU A 9 16.69 17.11 -1.52
C LEU A 9 15.67 17.70 -0.53
N PHE A 10 14.75 18.52 -1.02
CA PHE A 10 13.71 19.13 -0.18
C PHE A 10 12.59 18.13 0.12
N GLY A 11 12.12 18.12 1.38
CA GLY A 11 10.98 17.30 1.81
C GLY A 11 11.24 15.79 1.82
N VAL A 12 12.51 15.40 1.94
CA VAL A 12 12.94 14.00 2.10
C VAL A 12 13.60 13.88 3.47
N ALA A 13 13.09 13.00 4.32
CA ALA A 13 13.76 12.70 5.58
C ALA A 13 15.06 11.94 5.31
N THR A 14 16.13 12.26 6.04
CA THR A 14 17.44 11.61 5.89
C THR A 14 17.33 10.09 6.02
N LEU A 15 16.51 9.61 6.96
CA LEU A 15 16.29 8.18 7.19
C LEU A 15 15.61 7.49 5.99
N ASP A 16 14.62 8.12 5.38
CA ASP A 16 13.92 7.56 4.21
C ASP A 16 14.87 7.44 3.02
N PHE A 17 15.73 8.45 2.84
CA PHE A 17 16.74 8.41 1.79
C PHE A 17 17.81 7.34 2.06
N GLU A 18 18.25 7.17 3.30
CA GLU A 18 19.17 6.11 3.69
C GLU A 18 18.58 4.72 3.40
N ARG A 19 17.31 4.49 3.77
CA ARG A 19 16.57 3.25 3.47
C ARG A 19 16.50 3.01 1.96
N PHE A 20 16.20 4.04 1.17
CA PHE A 20 16.21 3.96 -0.29
C PHE A 20 17.59 3.61 -0.86
N LEU A 21 18.66 4.23 -0.35
CA LEU A 21 20.02 3.93 -0.77
C LEU A 21 20.45 2.50 -0.43
N LYS A 22 20.00 1.92 0.68
CA LYS A 22 20.25 0.50 1.01
C LYS A 22 19.63 -0.46 0.00
N VAL A 23 18.52 -0.08 -0.65
CA VAL A 23 17.92 -0.89 -1.72
C VAL A 23 18.71 -0.77 -3.02
N LEU A 24 19.20 0.42 -3.36
CA LEU A 24 20.00 0.65 -4.57
C LEU A 24 21.44 0.12 -4.46
N TYR A 25 22.03 0.27 -3.27
CA TYR A 25 23.41 -0.07 -2.95
C TYR A 25 23.41 -0.98 -1.71
N PRO A 26 22.96 -2.24 -1.87
CA PRO A 26 22.86 -3.14 -0.76
C PRO A 26 24.26 -3.38 -0.15
N PRO A 27 24.40 -3.28 1.18
CA PRO A 27 25.69 -3.49 1.84
C PRO A 27 26.21 -4.92 1.63
N GLN A 28 25.31 -5.88 1.41
CA GLN A 28 25.60 -7.26 1.05
C GLN A 28 24.58 -7.72 0.00
N ILE A 29 25.04 -8.42 -1.05
CA ILE A 29 24.18 -8.91 -2.13
C ILE A 29 23.10 -9.83 -1.54
N GLY A 30 21.83 -9.47 -1.72
CA GLY A 30 20.68 -10.24 -1.22
C GLY A 30 20.19 -9.86 0.19
N MET A 31 20.83 -8.90 0.87
CA MET A 31 20.34 -8.33 2.13
C MET A 31 20.07 -6.84 1.97
N ASP A 32 18.82 -6.52 1.71
CA ASP A 32 18.29 -5.17 1.46
C ASP A 32 18.25 -4.33 2.75
N GLY A 33 18.41 -4.93 3.94
CA GLY A 33 18.39 -4.23 5.24
C GLY A 33 17.06 -3.52 5.56
N VAL A 34 16.05 -3.74 4.72
CA VAL A 34 14.70 -3.18 4.76
C VAL A 34 13.73 -4.35 4.87
N SER A 35 12.98 -4.40 5.96
CA SER A 35 12.20 -5.57 6.35
C SER A 35 10.76 -5.25 6.74
N THR A 36 10.50 -4.06 7.27
CA THR A 36 9.17 -3.69 7.78
C THR A 36 8.32 -2.98 6.74
N SER A 37 7.00 -2.99 6.92
CA SER A 37 6.04 -2.23 6.11
C SER A 37 6.39 -0.74 6.07
N GLU A 38 6.73 -0.15 7.21
CA GLU A 38 7.13 1.26 7.33
C GLU A 38 8.38 1.58 6.52
N GLU A 39 9.39 0.72 6.57
CA GLU A 39 10.63 0.93 5.82
C GLU A 39 10.37 0.83 4.31
N TRP A 40 9.60 -0.16 3.86
CA TRP A 40 9.23 -0.28 2.45
C TRP A 40 8.32 0.88 1.97
N ALA A 41 7.45 1.40 2.84
CA ALA A 41 6.66 2.60 2.54
C ALA A 41 7.55 3.85 2.38
N SER A 42 8.62 3.94 3.18
CA SER A 42 9.63 5.00 3.05
C SER A 42 10.36 4.89 1.71
N VAL A 43 10.81 3.69 1.35
CA VAL A 43 11.45 3.41 0.04
C VAL A 43 10.52 3.76 -1.11
N LEU A 44 9.25 3.36 -1.04
CA LEU A 44 8.23 3.67 -2.04
C LEU A 44 8.02 5.18 -2.20
N ASN A 45 7.97 5.93 -1.10
CA ASN A 45 7.80 7.39 -1.12
C ASN A 45 8.94 8.10 -1.88
N ILE A 46 10.18 7.65 -1.69
CA ILE A 46 11.34 8.20 -2.39
C ILE A 46 11.35 7.75 -3.86
N ALA A 47 11.10 6.46 -4.12
CA ALA A 47 11.07 5.92 -5.47
C ALA A 47 10.01 6.61 -6.34
N ASP A 48 8.83 6.86 -5.79
CA ASP A 48 7.74 7.56 -6.47
C ASP A 48 8.11 9.03 -6.77
N ARG A 49 8.64 9.74 -5.77
CA ARG A 49 9.06 11.15 -5.91
C ARG A 49 10.11 11.36 -6.99
N PHE A 50 11.07 10.46 -7.11
CA PHE A 50 12.17 10.57 -8.07
C PHE A 50 11.96 9.69 -9.32
N ALA A 51 10.75 9.15 -9.52
CA ALA A 51 10.36 8.34 -10.67
C ALA A 51 11.24 7.08 -10.92
N PHE A 52 11.73 6.43 -9.87
CA PHE A 52 12.42 5.14 -9.96
C PHE A 52 11.39 4.00 -10.06
N THR A 53 10.89 3.76 -11.27
CA THR A 53 9.82 2.76 -11.54
C THR A 53 10.17 1.35 -11.08
N SER A 54 11.39 0.87 -11.33
CA SER A 54 11.84 -0.47 -10.91
C SER A 54 11.87 -0.65 -9.38
N VAL A 55 12.30 0.39 -8.66
CA VAL A 55 12.34 0.38 -7.19
C VAL A 55 10.94 0.54 -6.61
N ARG A 56 10.10 1.39 -7.21
CA ARG A 56 8.67 1.50 -6.86
C ARG A 56 7.99 0.14 -6.96
N GLU A 57 8.20 -0.55 -8.06
CA GLU A 57 7.62 -1.88 -8.31
C GLU A 57 8.12 -2.93 -7.32
N LEU A 58 9.41 -2.91 -6.97
CA LEU A 58 9.97 -3.75 -5.91
C LEU A 58 9.31 -3.46 -4.55
N ALA A 59 9.19 -2.18 -4.18
CA ALA A 59 8.62 -1.78 -2.90
C ALA A 59 7.15 -2.21 -2.78
N ILE A 60 6.36 -2.09 -3.86
CA ILE A 60 4.97 -2.55 -3.89
C ILE A 60 4.89 -4.06 -3.67
N ARG A 61 5.72 -4.86 -4.35
CA ARG A 61 5.76 -6.32 -4.13
C ARG A 61 6.10 -6.68 -2.68
N LYS A 62 7.07 -6.00 -2.08
CA LYS A 62 7.48 -6.24 -0.70
C LYS A 62 6.38 -5.84 0.29
N LEU A 63 5.73 -4.68 0.08
CA LEU A 63 4.57 -4.25 0.87
C LEU A 63 3.41 -5.24 0.79
N LEU A 64 3.15 -5.83 -0.38
CA LEU A 64 2.13 -6.88 -0.50
C LEU A 64 2.39 -8.08 0.41
N ALA A 65 3.66 -8.43 0.61
CA ALA A 65 4.06 -9.54 1.47
C ALA A 65 4.05 -9.19 2.96
N VAL A 66 4.53 -7.99 3.35
CA VAL A 66 4.78 -7.65 4.76
C VAL A 66 3.70 -6.78 5.42
N ALA A 67 2.94 -6.01 4.64
CA ALA A 67 1.97 -5.07 5.20
C ALA A 67 0.69 -5.78 5.64
N SER A 68 0.15 -5.35 6.78
CA SER A 68 -1.15 -5.75 7.28
C SER A 68 -2.27 -5.30 6.33
N PRO A 69 -3.49 -5.90 6.42
CA PRO A 69 -4.62 -5.50 5.59
C PRO A 69 -4.97 -4.01 5.68
N VAL A 70 -4.86 -3.42 6.87
CA VAL A 70 -5.14 -1.99 7.09
C VAL A 70 -4.06 -1.12 6.45
N GLU A 71 -2.79 -1.45 6.67
CA GLU A 71 -1.67 -0.73 6.05
C GLU A 71 -1.75 -0.79 4.52
N LYS A 72 -2.16 -1.92 3.94
CA LYS A 72 -2.39 -2.06 2.50
C LYS A 72 -3.42 -1.06 1.98
N VAL A 73 -4.54 -0.87 2.69
CA VAL A 73 -5.56 0.11 2.29
C VAL A 73 -5.02 1.54 2.43
N VAL A 74 -4.40 1.86 3.57
CA VAL A 74 -3.84 3.20 3.82
C VAL A 74 -2.75 3.57 2.82
N LEU A 75 -1.79 2.68 2.58
CA LEU A 75 -0.71 2.88 1.62
C LEU A 75 -1.21 2.87 0.17
N GLY A 76 -2.20 2.02 -0.12
CA GLY A 76 -2.86 1.96 -1.43
C GLY A 76 -3.53 3.28 -1.80
N HIS A 77 -4.21 3.94 -0.85
CA HIS A 77 -4.76 5.28 -1.05
C HIS A 77 -3.66 6.33 -1.20
N ARG A 78 -2.66 6.29 -0.31
CA ARG A 78 -1.55 7.27 -0.31
C ARG A 78 -0.77 7.28 -1.64
N PHE A 79 -0.54 6.11 -2.23
CA PHE A 79 0.27 5.96 -3.45
C PHE A 79 -0.56 5.66 -4.71
N ALA A 80 -1.89 5.80 -4.63
CA ALA A 80 -2.83 5.45 -5.68
C ALA A 80 -2.55 4.07 -6.30
N GLU A 81 -2.24 3.07 -5.44
CA GLU A 81 -1.79 1.75 -5.86
C GLU A 81 -2.89 0.71 -5.63
N ARG A 82 -3.59 0.39 -6.73
CA ARG A 82 -4.70 -0.57 -6.76
C ARG A 82 -4.30 -1.95 -6.26
N ARG A 83 -3.07 -2.38 -6.56
CA ARG A 83 -2.56 -3.70 -6.18
C ARG A 83 -2.46 -3.86 -4.67
N LEU A 84 -2.32 -2.77 -3.91
CA LEU A 84 -2.39 -2.80 -2.44
C LEU A 84 -3.84 -2.72 -1.95
N LEU A 85 -4.66 -1.86 -2.53
CA LEU A 85 -6.05 -1.65 -2.11
C LEU A 85 -6.90 -2.93 -2.18
N ILE A 86 -6.88 -3.62 -3.33
CA ILE A 86 -7.73 -4.80 -3.57
C ILE A 86 -7.49 -5.91 -2.53
N PRO A 87 -6.26 -6.41 -2.33
CA PRO A 87 -6.01 -7.45 -1.33
C PRO A 87 -6.22 -6.94 0.11
N GLY A 88 -6.03 -5.64 0.37
CA GLY A 88 -6.36 -5.02 1.65
C GLY A 88 -7.85 -5.13 1.98
N TYR A 89 -8.71 -4.67 1.07
CA TYR A 89 -10.16 -4.77 1.22
C TYR A 89 -10.63 -6.22 1.29
N MET A 90 -10.16 -7.10 0.40
CA MET A 90 -10.50 -8.53 0.43
C MET A 90 -10.19 -9.15 1.79
N ALA A 91 -9.02 -8.89 2.36
CA ALA A 91 -8.65 -9.43 3.65
C ALA A 91 -9.49 -8.84 4.81
N LEU A 92 -9.84 -7.55 4.75
CA LEU A 92 -10.68 -6.89 5.77
C LEU A 92 -12.14 -7.33 5.72
N VAL A 93 -12.67 -7.62 4.54
CA VAL A 93 -14.03 -8.14 4.37
C VAL A 93 -14.11 -9.61 4.79
N SER A 94 -13.14 -10.43 4.38
CA SER A 94 -13.16 -11.89 4.62
C SER A 94 -12.76 -12.31 6.04
N ARG A 95 -12.12 -11.46 6.83
CA ARG A 95 -11.68 -11.83 8.19
C ARG A 95 -12.87 -11.98 9.14
N TYR A 96 -12.71 -12.85 10.13
CA TYR A 96 -13.74 -13.07 11.16
C TYR A 96 -13.87 -11.90 12.15
N SER A 97 -12.75 -11.27 12.53
CA SER A 97 -12.72 -10.19 13.51
C SER A 97 -13.38 -8.90 13.02
N ALA A 98 -14.05 -8.18 13.93
CA ALA A 98 -14.54 -6.83 13.65
C ALA A 98 -13.38 -5.83 13.46
N LEU A 99 -13.66 -4.69 12.83
CA LEU A 99 -12.73 -3.54 12.84
C LEU A 99 -12.57 -3.03 14.27
N SER A 100 -11.32 -2.87 14.72
CA SER A 100 -11.06 -2.16 15.96
C SER A 100 -11.22 -0.65 15.75
N LEU A 101 -11.34 0.09 16.85
CA LEU A 101 -11.42 1.55 16.79
C LEU A 101 -10.16 2.15 16.16
N ASP A 102 -8.97 1.63 16.50
CA ASP A 102 -7.70 2.11 15.97
C ASP A 102 -7.59 1.88 14.45
N GLU A 103 -8.05 0.71 13.98
CA GLU A 103 -8.13 0.42 12.55
C GLU A 103 -9.12 1.35 11.83
N ALA A 104 -10.28 1.61 12.45
CA ALA A 104 -11.29 2.48 11.89
C ALA A 104 -10.79 3.92 11.75
N VAL A 105 -10.03 4.42 12.73
CA VAL A 105 -9.37 5.74 12.67
C VAL A 105 -8.35 5.79 11.53
N CYS A 106 -7.55 4.74 11.35
CA CYS A 106 -6.55 4.68 10.28
C CYS A 106 -7.17 4.61 8.87
N LEU A 107 -8.25 3.84 8.69
CA LEU A 107 -8.91 3.68 7.39
C LEU A 107 -9.75 4.89 7.00
N GLY A 108 -10.32 5.59 7.98
CA GLY A 108 -11.27 6.66 7.76
C GLY A 108 -12.70 6.15 7.49
N MET A 109 -13.67 7.04 7.72
CA MET A 109 -15.09 6.67 7.80
C MET A 109 -15.62 6.01 6.52
N ALA A 110 -15.24 6.52 5.34
CA ALA A 110 -15.74 6.00 4.06
C ALA A 110 -15.39 4.52 3.87
N ASP A 111 -14.13 4.15 4.16
CA ASP A 111 -13.67 2.76 3.99
C ASP A 111 -14.29 1.86 5.06
N VAL A 112 -14.47 2.34 6.29
CA VAL A 112 -15.15 1.60 7.37
C VAL A 112 -16.60 1.28 7.02
N VAL A 113 -17.35 2.24 6.47
CA VAL A 113 -18.75 2.04 6.05
C VAL A 113 -18.82 1.00 4.94
N LEU A 114 -18.00 1.14 3.89
CA LEU A 114 -18.00 0.21 2.77
C LEU A 114 -17.60 -1.21 3.18
N ILE A 115 -16.59 -1.35 4.04
CA ILE A 115 -16.19 -2.66 4.57
C ILE A 115 -17.34 -3.26 5.39
N SER A 116 -18.01 -2.48 6.23
CA SER A 116 -19.13 -2.97 7.04
C SER A 116 -20.30 -3.42 6.17
N GLN A 117 -20.69 -2.62 5.18
CA GLN A 117 -21.74 -2.96 4.20
C GLN A 117 -21.41 -4.24 3.43
N ALA A 118 -20.18 -4.37 2.94
CA ALA A 118 -19.73 -5.57 2.23
C ALA A 118 -19.82 -6.82 3.13
N ARG A 119 -19.46 -6.69 4.41
CA ARG A 119 -19.52 -7.80 5.37
C ARG A 119 -20.95 -8.18 5.74
N GLU A 120 -21.84 -7.21 5.89
CA GLU A 120 -23.27 -7.45 6.15
C GLU A 120 -23.91 -8.18 4.98
N ALA A 121 -23.69 -7.71 3.76
CA ALA A 121 -24.28 -8.33 2.57
C ALA A 121 -23.79 -9.77 2.34
N ILE A 122 -22.54 -10.09 2.71
CA ILE A 122 -22.03 -11.47 2.70
C ILE A 122 -22.73 -12.34 3.76
N ARG A 123 -23.05 -11.79 4.93
CA ARG A 123 -23.70 -12.52 6.02
C ARG A 123 -25.18 -12.78 5.75
N ASP A 124 -25.87 -11.83 5.15
CA ASP A 124 -27.31 -11.92 4.84
C ASP A 124 -27.63 -12.89 3.69
N GLY A 125 -26.60 -13.47 3.06
CA GLY A 125 -26.78 -14.52 2.05
C GLY A 125 -27.19 -14.00 0.67
N ASP A 126 -27.23 -12.68 0.47
CA ASP A 126 -27.45 -12.03 -0.84
C ASP A 126 -26.32 -12.35 -1.84
N TYR A 127 -25.20 -12.91 -1.35
CA TYR A 127 -24.10 -13.42 -2.15
C TYR A 127 -23.87 -14.91 -1.88
N THR A 128 -24.74 -15.76 -2.41
CA THR A 128 -24.48 -17.21 -2.50
C THR A 128 -23.20 -17.45 -3.31
N TYR A 129 -22.13 -17.84 -2.61
CA TYR A 129 -21.08 -18.76 -3.03
C TYR A 129 -20.93 -18.97 -4.56
N SER A 130 -20.59 -17.91 -5.28
CA SER A 130 -20.17 -18.00 -6.67
C SER A 130 -19.07 -16.98 -6.89
N GLY A 131 -17.83 -17.47 -6.76
CA GLY A 131 -16.65 -16.98 -7.47
C GLY A 131 -16.20 -15.55 -7.23
N ASP A 132 -17.00 -14.56 -7.56
CA ASP A 132 -16.55 -13.19 -7.76
C ASP A 132 -17.70 -12.21 -7.51
N VAL A 133 -17.83 -11.72 -6.28
CA VAL A 133 -18.22 -10.31 -6.13
C VAL A 133 -16.91 -9.57 -6.24
N PRO A 134 -16.62 -8.87 -7.36
CA PRO A 134 -15.36 -8.17 -7.47
C PRO A 134 -15.36 -7.14 -6.34
N VAL A 135 -14.45 -7.26 -5.39
CA VAL A 135 -14.12 -6.16 -4.46
C VAL A 135 -13.92 -4.87 -5.26
N GLU A 136 -13.47 -5.00 -6.51
CA GLU A 136 -13.41 -3.91 -7.49
C GLU A 136 -14.75 -3.18 -7.73
N SER A 137 -15.88 -3.90 -7.75
CA SER A 137 -17.21 -3.31 -7.96
C SER A 137 -17.73 -2.57 -6.72
N LEU A 138 -17.61 -3.19 -5.54
CA LEU A 138 -18.05 -2.60 -4.26
C LEU A 138 -17.20 -1.38 -3.88
N PHE A 139 -15.92 -1.42 -4.22
CA PHE A 139 -14.96 -0.36 -3.89
C PHE A 139 -14.60 0.50 -5.11
N ALA A 140 -15.35 0.44 -6.21
CA ALA A 140 -15.04 1.15 -7.45
C ALA A 140 -14.80 2.66 -7.23
N GLY A 141 -15.62 3.30 -6.38
CA GLY A 141 -15.47 4.72 -6.04
C GLY A 141 -14.27 5.06 -5.14
N ARG A 142 -13.57 4.05 -4.63
CA ARG A 142 -12.38 4.18 -3.77
C ARG A 142 -11.09 3.70 -4.46
N LEU A 143 -11.19 3.06 -5.62
CA LEU A 143 -10.03 2.68 -6.40
C LEU A 143 -9.61 3.85 -7.30
N PRO A 144 -8.30 4.13 -7.45
CA PRO A 144 -7.80 5.09 -8.45
C PRO A 144 -8.24 4.65 -9.87
N PRO A 145 -8.25 5.50 -10.91
CA PRO A 145 -8.60 5.07 -12.28
C PRO A 145 -7.54 4.10 -12.85
N PRO A 146 -7.91 3.04 -13.62
CA PRO A 146 -6.95 2.06 -14.16
C PRO A 146 -5.77 2.76 -14.82
N SER A 147 -4.55 2.37 -14.45
CA SER A 147 -3.34 2.86 -15.11
C SER A 147 -3.49 2.57 -16.60
N ALA A 148 -3.34 3.58 -17.45
CA ALA A 148 -3.39 3.39 -18.89
C ALA A 148 -2.31 2.35 -19.30
N PRO A 149 -2.61 1.45 -20.26
CA PRO A 149 -1.56 0.59 -20.81
C PRO A 149 -0.48 1.49 -21.44
N GLU A 150 0.78 1.25 -21.08
CA GLU A 150 1.95 1.83 -21.77
C GLU A 150 2.02 1.37 -23.24
#